data_AF-A0A3M1I4Z4-F1
#
_entry.id   AF-A0A3M1I4Z4-F1
#
_cell.length_a   1.000
_cell.length_b   1.000
_cell.length_c   1.000
_cell.angle_alpha   90.00
_cell.angle_beta   90.00
_cell.angle_gamma   90.00
#
_symmetry.space_group_name_H-M   'P 1'
#
loop_
_entity.id
_entity.type
_entity.pdbx_description
1 polymer ?
#
loop_
_entity_poly.entity_id
_entity_poly.type
_entity_poly.pdbx_seq_one_letter_code
_entity_poly.pdbx_strand_id
1 'polypeptide(L)' 'MSTDRIKELEAQIEDLKRRWPAHSVPPALLQQLDELEEALEEERRRAQEAATEDRADPGPEPRP' A
#
# COMPACT_ATOMS: atom_id res chain seq x y z
N MET A 1 10.71 4.92 -11.58
CA MET A 1 11.02 3.73 -10.78
C MET A 1 10.04 3.52 -9.60
N SER A 2 9.32 4.54 -9.11
CA SER A 2 8.28 4.36 -8.07
C SER A 2 7.11 3.49 -8.54
N THR A 3 6.77 3.55 -9.83
CA THR A 3 5.68 2.77 -10.43
C THR A 3 5.94 1.26 -10.48
N ASP A 4 7.21 0.82 -10.52
CA ASP A 4 7.57 -0.60 -10.49
C ASP A 4 7.35 -1.20 -9.09
N ARG A 5 7.64 -0.43 -8.04
CA ARG A 5 7.48 -0.87 -6.65
C ARG A 5 6.02 -1.11 -6.29
N ILE A 6 5.14 -0.21 -6.74
CA ILE A 6 3.69 -0.32 -6.55
C ILE A 6 3.15 -1.61 -7.22
N LYS A 7 3.57 -1.89 -8.46
CA LYS A 7 3.16 -3.11 -9.17
C LYS A 7 3.64 -4.39 -8.48
N GLU A 8 4.85 -4.37 -7.93
CA GLU A 8 5.41 -5.50 -7.19
C GLU A 8 4.63 -5.77 -5.89
N LEU A 9 4.21 -4.72 -5.19
CA LEU A 9 3.35 -4.82 -4.00
C LEU A 9 1.94 -5.33 -4.37
N GLU A 10 1.30 -4.78 -5.40
CA GLU A 10 0.01 -5.27 -5.91
C GLU A 10 0.06 -6.75 -6.31
N ALA A 11 1.12 -7.18 -7.00
CA ALA A 11 1.30 -8.57 -7.40
C ALA A 11 1.46 -9.51 -6.20
N GLN A 12 2.20 -9.09 -5.16
CA GLN A 12 2.35 -9.86 -3.93
C GLN A 12 1.03 -9.97 -3.16
N ILE A 13 0.25 -8.88 -3.07
CA ILE A 13 -1.09 -8.85 -2.47
C ILE A 13 -2.02 -9.82 -3.22
N GLU A 14 -2.01 -9.80 -4.55
CA GLU A 14 -2.88 -10.66 -5.35
C GLU A 14 -2.49 -12.14 -5.23
N ASP A 15 -1.19 -12.46 -5.22
CA ASP A 15 -0.71 -13.83 -4.97
C ASP A 15 -1.09 -14.31 -3.57
N LEU A 16 -0.90 -13.46 -2.56
CA LEU A 16 -1.27 -13.75 -1.18
C LEU A 16 -2.76 -14.04 -1.07
N LYS A 17 -3.61 -13.19 -1.65
CA LYS A 17 -5.08 -13.35 -1.69
C LYS A 17 -5.53 -14.56 -2.50
N ARG A 18 -4.84 -14.93 -3.59
CA ARG A 18 -5.11 -16.16 -4.34
C ARG A 18 -4.85 -17.42 -3.52
N ARG A 19 -3.90 -17.35 -2.58
CA ARG A 19 -3.58 -18.45 -1.66
C ARG A 19 -4.45 -18.44 -0.41
N TRP A 20 -5.34 -17.45 -0.24
CA TRP A 20 -6.22 -17.38 0.91
C TRP A 20 -7.30 -18.46 0.89
N PRO A 21 -7.45 -19.24 1.98
CA PRO A 21 -8.57 -20.14 2.14
C PRO A 21 -9.87 -19.33 2.32
N ALA A 22 -10.86 -19.57 1.46
CA ALA A 22 -12.14 -18.84 1.43
C ALA A 22 -12.99 -18.89 2.72
N HIS A 23 -12.52 -19.61 3.75
CA HIS A 23 -13.19 -19.77 5.04
C HIS A 23 -12.26 -19.72 6.26
N SER A 24 -10.96 -19.55 6.07
CA SER A 24 -10.00 -19.51 7.18
C SER A 24 -8.81 -18.68 6.76
N VAL A 25 -8.96 -17.36 6.88
CA VAL A 25 -7.82 -16.46 6.70
C VAL A 25 -7.05 -16.43 8.02
N PRO A 26 -5.86 -17.04 8.10
CA PRO A 26 -5.09 -17.01 9.32
C PRO A 26 -4.64 -15.56 9.61
N PRO A 27 -4.58 -15.15 10.88
CA PRO A 27 -4.19 -13.80 11.27
C PRO A 27 -2.78 -13.44 10.76
N ALA A 28 -1.89 -14.42 10.62
CA ALA A 28 -0.55 -14.21 10.05
C ALA A 28 -0.56 -13.81 8.56
N LEU A 29 -1.55 -14.28 7.78
CA LEU A 29 -1.71 -13.87 6.37
C LEU A 29 -2.45 -12.54 6.25
N LEU A 30 -3.39 -12.26 7.16
CA LEU A 30 -4.02 -10.93 7.25
C LEU A 30 -3.00 -9.86 7.60
N GLN A 31 -2.15 -10.12 8.58
CA GLN A 31 -1.10 -9.18 9.00
C GLN A 31 -0.10 -8.91 7.86
N GLN A 32 0.31 -9.94 7.14
CA GLN A 32 1.12 -9.79 5.92
C GLN A 32 0.41 -8.99 4.82
N LEU A 33 -0.91 -9.17 4.65
CA LEU A 33 -1.66 -8.39 3.67
C LEU A 33 -1.71 -6.92 4.07
N ASP A 34 -2.02 -6.66 5.34
CA ASP A 34 -2.12 -5.31 5.92
C ASP A 34 -0.78 -4.56 5.75
N GLU A 35 0.35 -5.20 6.04
CA GLU A 35 1.70 -4.65 5.81
C GLU A 35 1.96 -4.34 4.32
N LEU A 36 1.55 -5.23 3.41
CA LEU A 36 1.72 -5.02 1.97
C LEU A 36 0.81 -3.90 1.43
N GLU A 37 -0.44 -3.82 1.92
CA GLU A 37 -1.41 -2.78 1.56
C GLU A 37 -0.98 -1.40 2.09
N GLU A 38 -0.49 -1.32 3.33
CA GLU A 38 0.05 -0.09 3.91
C GLU A 38 1.28 0.41 3.14
N ALA A 39 2.23 -0.49 2.82
CA ALA A 39 3.40 -0.14 2.01
C ALA A 39 3.03 0.33 0.60
N LEU A 40 1.99 -0.26 -0.01
CA LEU A 40 1.46 0.16 -1.30
C LEU A 40 0.89 1.57 -1.21
N GLU A 41 0.06 1.84 -0.20
CA GLU A 41 -0.57 3.13 0.01
C GLU A 41 0.48 4.22 0.26
N GLU A 42 1.49 3.96 1.09
CA GLU A 42 2.60 4.88 1.30
C GLU A 42 3.33 5.21 0.00
N GLU A 43 3.68 4.22 -0.83
CA GLU A 43 4.36 4.50 -2.11
C GLU A 43 3.46 5.22 -3.10
N ARG A 44 2.17 4.87 -3.15
CA ARG A 44 1.17 5.58 -3.98
C ARG A 44 1.02 7.03 -3.52
N ARG A 45 1.04 7.26 -2.21
CA ARG A 45 0.95 8.59 -1.61
C ARG A 45 2.21 9.38 -1.92
N ARG A 46 3.41 8.85 -1.68
CA ARG A 46 4.69 9.50 -2.03
C ARG A 46 4.78 9.82 -3.52
N ALA A 47 4.36 8.91 -4.39
CA ALA A 47 4.33 9.13 -5.83
C ALA A 47 3.32 10.21 -6.25
N GLN A 48 2.18 10.33 -5.54
CA GLN A 48 1.19 11.38 -5.76
C GLN A 48 1.62 12.72 -5.15
N GLU A 49 2.20 12.73 -3.96
CA GLU A 49 2.74 13.92 -3.29
C GLU A 49 3.88 14.51 -4.11
N ALA A 50 4.81 13.69 -4.61
CA ALA A 50 5.84 14.12 -5.54
C ALA A 50 5.29 14.69 -6.86
N ALA A 51 4.07 14.32 -7.25
CA ALA A 51 3.38 14.87 -8.42
C ALA A 51 2.49 16.10 -8.08
N THR A 52 2.03 16.24 -6.83
CA THR A 52 1.13 17.31 -6.36
C THR A 52 1.89 18.49 -5.74
N GLU A 53 3.14 18.29 -5.32
CA GLU A 53 4.03 19.32 -4.76
C GLU A 53 4.38 20.43 -5.77
N ASP A 54 4.11 20.21 -7.07
CA ASP A 54 4.19 21.25 -8.11
C ASP A 54 3.01 22.25 -8.05
N ARG A 55 1.90 21.99 -7.33
CA ARG A 55 0.70 22.83 -7.43
C ARG A 55 0.03 23.35 -6.15
N ALA A 56 0.12 22.75 -4.96
CA ALA A 56 -0.56 23.35 -3.80
C ALA A 56 -0.13 22.82 -2.41
N ASP A 57 0.32 23.79 -1.60
CA ASP A 57 -0.01 24.02 -0.18
C ASP A 57 0.27 22.89 0.86
N PRO A 58 1.29 23.05 1.75
CA PRO A 58 1.56 22.08 2.79
C PRO A 58 0.64 22.28 4.01
N GLY A 59 -0.24 21.31 4.27
CA GLY A 59 -0.72 21.01 5.62
C GLY A 59 -2.21 20.69 5.75
N PRO A 60 -2.65 20.05 6.85
CA PRO A 60 -1.91 19.91 8.10
C PRO A 60 -1.71 18.44 8.54
N GLU A 61 -0.59 18.16 9.21
CA GLU A 61 -0.60 17.16 10.30
C GLU A 61 -1.67 17.59 11.33
N PRO A 62 -2.61 16.71 11.73
CA PRO A 62 -2.63 16.33 13.15
C PRO A 62 -3.20 14.90 13.41
N ARG A 63 -2.48 14.04 14.17
CA ARG A 63 -2.56 13.79 15.64
C ARG A 63 -3.57 12.69 16.05
N PRO A 64 -3.46 12.07 17.25
CA PRO A 64 -2.51 12.29 18.37
C PRO A 64 -1.38 11.28 18.53
#